data_AF-A0A9E3CCK5-F1
#
_entry.id   AF-A0A9E3CCK5-F1
#
_cell.length_a   1.000
_cell.length_b   1.000
_cell.length_c   1.000
_cell.angle_alpha   90.00
_cell.angle_beta   90.00
_cell.angle_gamma   90.00
#
_symmetry.space_group_name_H-M   'P 1'
#
loop_
_entity.id
_entity.type
_entity.pdbx_description
1 polymer ?
#
loop_
_entity_poly.entity_id
_entity_poly.type
_entity_poly.pdbx_seq_one_letter_code
_entity_poly.pdbx_strand_id
1 'polypeptide(L)'
;MTDIPNANAPAAEAKVCPSCHRKLLTQTSILCNWCGAKIDDPEYLARAAESRQALDQQERAQIEATVQEEARYGVFGRLKRRGSTNPGGNKPLV
;
A
#
# COMPACT_ATOMS: atom_id res chain seq x y z
N MET A 1 22.96 2.44 17.72
CA MET A 1 22.06 1.34 17.29
C MET A 1 20.69 1.95 17.14
N THR A 2 20.31 2.33 15.92
CA THR A 2 19.04 3.02 15.64
C THR A 2 17.97 1.98 15.34
N ASP A 3 17.02 1.83 16.25
CA ASP A 3 15.79 1.09 16.04
C ASP A 3 14.93 1.81 15.00
N ILE A 4 14.72 1.17 13.84
CA ILE A 4 13.73 1.59 12.85
C ILE A 4 12.39 1.06 13.35
N PRO A 5 11.40 1.92 13.69
CA PRO A 5 10.07 1.45 14.04
C PRO A 5 9.45 0.79 12.81
N ASN A 6 9.37 -0.53 12.85
CA ASN A 6 8.73 -1.36 11.85
C ASN A 6 7.23 -1.02 11.85
N ALA A 7 6.78 -0.27 10.85
CA ALA A 7 5.39 0.10 10.60
C ALA A 7 4.55 -1.11 10.11
N ASN A 8 4.66 -2.25 10.78
CA ASN A 8 3.74 -3.35 10.59
C ASN A 8 2.41 -2.98 11.26
N ALA A 9 1.56 -2.38 10.43
CA ALA A 9 0.10 -2.45 10.49
C ALA A 9 -0.39 -3.80 11.06
N PRO A 10 -1.56 -3.86 11.71
CA PRO A 10 -2.03 -5.07 12.39
C PRO A 10 -1.87 -6.26 11.43
N ALA A 11 -0.98 -7.17 11.80
CA ALA A 11 -0.69 -8.37 11.04
C ALA A 11 -1.94 -9.25 11.09
N ALA A 12 -2.90 -8.95 10.22
CA ALA A 12 -4.05 -9.80 9.96
C ALA A 12 -3.49 -11.20 9.72
N GLU A 13 -3.83 -12.12 10.62
CA GLU A 13 -3.27 -13.46 10.71
C GLU A 13 -3.08 -14.03 9.31
N ALA A 14 -1.82 -14.16 8.92
CA ALA A 14 -1.46 -14.51 7.57
C ALA A 14 -1.88 -15.96 7.31
N LYS A 15 -2.97 -16.14 6.57
CA LYS A 15 -3.42 -17.47 6.13
C LYS A 15 -2.32 -18.14 5.30
N VAL A 16 -2.17 -19.44 5.51
CA VAL A 16 -1.26 -20.30 4.75
C VAL A 16 -2.03 -20.86 3.55
N CYS A 17 -1.37 -21.00 2.39
CA CYS A 17 -2.00 -21.61 1.23
C CYS A 17 -2.26 -23.11 1.47
N PRO A 18 -3.48 -23.63 1.25
CA PRO A 18 -3.79 -25.05 1.46
C PRO A 18 -3.09 -25.99 0.45
N SER A 19 -2.65 -25.48 -0.71
CA SER A 19 -2.01 -26.30 -1.74
C SER A 19 -0.49 -26.40 -1.56
N CYS A 20 0.20 -25.28 -1.39
CA CYS A 20 1.67 -25.25 -1.28
C CYS A 20 2.19 -25.03 0.14
N HIS A 21 1.30 -24.81 1.11
CA HIS A 21 1.60 -24.62 2.53
C HIS A 21 2.54 -23.45 2.82
N ARG A 22 2.72 -22.52 1.86
CA ARG A 22 3.48 -21.29 2.05
C ARG A 22 2.59 -20.18 2.60
N LYS A 23 3.19 -19.31 3.41
CA LYS A 23 2.56 -18.09 3.93
C LYS A 23 2.21 -17.16 2.77
N LEU A 24 0.97 -16.68 2.75
CA LEU A 24 0.52 -15.72 1.75
C LEU A 24 1.16 -14.35 2.01
N LEU A 25 1.69 -13.75 0.95
CA LEU A 25 2.28 -12.41 0.99
C LEU A 25 1.22 -11.32 1.11
N THR A 26 0.12 -11.49 0.38
CA THR A 26 -1.02 -10.57 0.36
C THR A 26 -2.33 -11.36 0.47
N GLN A 27 -3.36 -10.72 1.03
CA GLN A 27 -4.73 -11.24 1.06
C GLN A 27 -5.61 -10.46 0.08
N THR A 28 -5.12 -10.11 -1.11
CA THR A 28 -5.90 -9.33 -2.09
C THR A 28 -6.33 -10.17 -3.30
N SER A 29 -5.69 -11.31 -3.53
CA SER A 29 -5.99 -12.18 -4.66
C SER A 29 -6.77 -13.42 -4.23
N ILE A 30 -7.51 -14.03 -5.15
CA ILE A 30 -8.09 -15.36 -4.97
C ILE A 30 -7.06 -16.48 -5.22
N LEU A 31 -5.89 -16.13 -5.77
CA LEU A 31 -4.82 -17.05 -6.13
C LEU A 31 -3.65 -16.91 -5.15
N CYS A 32 -3.00 -18.04 -4.87
CA CYS A 32 -1.76 -18.03 -4.12
C CYS A 32 -0.64 -17.32 -4.90
N ASN A 33 0.02 -16.35 -4.26
CA ASN A 33 1.17 -15.62 -4.81
C ASN A 33 2.38 -16.52 -5.16
N TRP A 34 2.44 -17.74 -4.63
CA TRP A 34 3.58 -18.65 -4.82
C TRP A 34 3.33 -19.73 -5.86
N CYS A 35 2.23 -20.47 -5.73
CA CYS A 35 1.94 -21.62 -6.61
C CYS A 35 0.82 -21.34 -7.62
N GLY A 36 0.15 -20.19 -7.55
CA GLY A 36 -0.97 -19.85 -8.43
C GLY A 36 -2.25 -20.65 -8.16
N ALA A 37 -2.28 -21.55 -7.19
CA ALA A 37 -3.47 -22.31 -6.85
C ALA A 37 -4.59 -21.38 -6.36
N LYS A 38 -5.82 -21.65 -6.80
CA LYS A 38 -7.01 -20.94 -6.35
C LYS A 38 -7.34 -21.34 -4.92
N ILE A 39 -7.64 -20.35 -4.10
CA ILE A 39 -8.06 -20.55 -2.70
C ILE A 39 -9.57 -20.38 -2.65
N ASP A 40 -10.28 -21.49 -2.43
CA ASP A 40 -11.75 -21.54 -2.38
C ASP A 40 -12.32 -21.43 -0.96
N ASP A 41 -11.51 -21.07 0.03
CA ASP A 41 -11.93 -20.87 1.43
C ASP A 41 -12.87 -19.65 1.54
N PRO A 42 -14.14 -19.81 1.97
CA PRO A 42 -15.13 -18.72 1.99
C PRO A 42 -14.70 -17.52 2.85
N GLU A 43 -14.10 -17.78 4.01
CA GLU A 43 -13.60 -16.72 4.88
C GLU A 43 -12.42 -15.97 4.26
N TYR A 44 -11.50 -16.68 3.61
CA TYR A 44 -10.40 -16.06 2.87
C TYR A 44 -10.94 -15.17 1.76
N LEU A 45 -11.92 -15.66 0.99
CA LEU A 45 -12.54 -14.89 -0.09
C LEU A 45 -13.21 -13.61 0.43
N ALA A 46 -13.91 -13.66 1.57
CA ALA A 46 -14.52 -12.49 2.20
C ALA A 46 -13.46 -11.45 2.59
N ARG A 47 -12.42 -11.87 3.32
CA ARG A 47 -11.32 -10.97 3.73
C ARG A 47 -10.54 -10.42 2.54
N ALA A 48 -10.40 -11.21 1.48
CA ALA A 48 -9.76 -10.77 0.25
C ALA A 48 -10.61 -9.79 -0.55
N ALA A 49 -11.93 -9.89 -0.48
CA ALA A 49 -12.83 -8.88 -1.04
C ALA A 49 -12.74 -7.57 -0.25
N GLU A 50 -12.78 -7.62 1.08
CA GLU A 50 -12.64 -6.45 1.96
C GLU A 50 -11.30 -5.73 1.75
N SER A 51 -10.20 -6.49 1.72
CA SER A 51 -8.85 -5.93 1.51
C SER A 51 -8.73 -5.24 0.15
N ARG A 52 -9.32 -5.82 -0.90
CA ARG A 52 -9.38 -5.20 -2.23
C ARG A 52 -10.17 -3.90 -2.21
N GLN A 53 -11.37 -3.92 -1.63
CA GLN A 53 -12.21 -2.72 -1.54
C GLN A 53 -11.53 -1.59 -0.77
N ALA A 54 -10.83 -1.91 0.32
CA ALA A 54 -10.09 -0.93 1.10
C ALA A 54 -8.95 -0.28 0.28
N LEU A 55 -8.19 -1.09 -0.48
CA LEU A 55 -7.13 -0.57 -1.35
C LEU A 55 -7.69 0.27 -2.50
N ASP A 56 -8.76 -0.19 -3.16
CA ASP A 56 -9.41 0.54 -4.25
C ASP A 56 -9.93 1.90 -3.77
N GLN A 57 -10.48 1.97 -2.56
CA GLN A 57 -10.92 3.23 -1.95
C GLN A 57 -9.75 4.19 -1.68
N GLN A 58 -8.63 3.65 -1.16
CA GLN A 58 -7.43 4.45 -0.92
C GLN A 58 -6.83 4.98 -2.24
N GLU A 59 -6.76 4.15 -3.27
CA GLU A 59 -6.26 4.55 -4.59
C GLU A 59 -7.15 5.66 -5.20
N ARG A 60 -8.47 5.48 -5.15
CA ARG A 60 -9.43 6.51 -5.62
C ARG A 60 -9.25 7.84 -4.87
N ALA A 61 -9.11 7.81 -3.55
CA ALA A 61 -8.88 9.02 -2.76
C ALA A 61 -7.56 9.72 -3.12
N GLN A 62 -6.50 8.96 -3.39
CA GLN A 62 -5.21 9.51 -3.84
C GLN A 62 -5.31 10.15 -5.23
N ILE A 63 -6.00 9.49 -6.16
CA ILE A 63 -6.25 10.03 -7.50
C ILE A 63 -7.09 11.31 -7.41
N GLU A 64 -8.17 11.31 -6.63
CA GLU A 64 -9.02 12.48 -6.45
C GLU A 64 -8.24 13.67 -5.87
N ALA A 65 -7.43 13.45 -4.83
CA ALA A 65 -6.58 14.48 -4.26
C ALA A 65 -5.56 15.02 -5.29
N THR A 66 -5.00 14.12 -6.10
CA THR A 66 -4.07 14.48 -7.19
C THR A 66 -4.77 15.35 -8.23
N VAL A 67 -5.93 14.94 -8.72
CA VAL A 67 -6.73 15.67 -9.71
C VAL A 67 -7.16 17.03 -9.16
N GLN A 68 -7.59 17.11 -7.89
CA GLN A 68 -8.00 18.36 -7.26
C GLN A 68 -6.82 19.34 -7.13
N GLU A 69 -5.63 18.85 -6.78
CA GLU A 69 -4.42 19.68 -6.72
C GLU A 69 -4.03 20.22 -8.10
N GLU A 70 -4.09 19.38 -9.12
CA GLU A 70 -3.85 19.75 -10.53
C GLU A 70 -4.84 20.79 -11.02
N ALA A 71 -6.13 20.60 -10.74
CA ALA A 71 -7.18 21.55 -11.09
C ALA A 71 -6.96 22.92 -10.41
N ARG A 72 -6.48 22.92 -9.17
CA ARG A 72 -6.33 24.15 -8.39
C ARG A 72 -5.06 24.95 -8.72
N TYR A 73 -3.96 24.29 -9.08
CA TYR A 73 -2.65 24.95 -9.18
C TYR A 73 -1.91 24.69 -10.50
N GLY A 74 -2.45 23.84 -11.36
CA GLY A 74 -1.77 23.36 -12.56
C GLY A 74 -0.51 22.54 -12.24
N VAL A 75 0.08 21.96 -13.28
CA VAL A 75 1.26 21.09 -13.16
C VAL A 75 2.48 21.87 -12.60
N PHE A 76 2.67 23.13 -13.01
CA PHE A 76 3.78 23.97 -12.54
C PHE A 76 3.66 24.36 -11.06
N GLY A 77 2.43 24.57 -10.55
CA GLY A 77 2.19 24.88 -9.15
C GLY A 77 2.51 23.71 -8.21
N ARG A 78 2.24 22.47 -8.63
CA ARG A 78 2.63 21.25 -7.90
C ARG A 78 4.15 21.08 -7.81
N LEU A 79 4.86 21.25 -8.93
CA LEU A 79 6.31 21.06 -8.98
C LEU A 79 7.05 22.04 -8.04
N LYS A 80 6.59 23.30 -8.00
CA LYS A 80 7.17 24.32 -7.13
C LYS A 80 6.96 24.01 -5.64
N ARG A 81 5.82 23.43 -5.25
CA ARG A 81 5.56 23.02 -3.85
C ARG A 81 6.33 21.79 -3.44
N ARG A 82 6.39 20.75 -4.29
CA ARG A 82 7.23 19.57 -4.05
C ARG A 82 8.71 19.93 -3.90
N GLY A 83 9.20 20.92 -4.65
CA GLY A 83 10.56 21.44 -4.52
C GLY A 83 10.81 22.30 -3.27
N SER A 84 9.76 22.92 -2.71
CA SER A 84 9.88 23.77 -1.53
C SER A 84 9.80 23.01 -0.20
N THR A 85 9.23 21.79 -0.19
CA THR A 85 9.21 20.91 0.98
C THR A 85 10.45 20.01 0.99
N ASN A 86 11.61 20.59 1.24
CA ASN A 86 12.84 19.85 1.48
C ASN A 86 13.20 19.98 2.98
N PRO A 87 12.93 18.97 3.83
CA PRO A 87 13.30 19.00 5.26
C PRO A 87 14.78 18.62 5.51
N GLY A 88 15.57 18.38 4.47
CA GLY A 88 16.96 17.89 4.55
C GLY A 88 18.00 18.95 4.21
N GLY A 89 18.06 20.04 4.97
CA GLY A 89 19.20 20.95 4.94
C GLY A 89 20.44 20.30 5.58
N ASN A 90 21.14 19.45 4.84
CA ASN A 90 22.45 18.95 5.26
C ASN A 90 23.46 20.11 5.19
N LYS A 91 23.66 20.80 6.31
CA LYS A 91 24.74 21.78 6.43
C LYS A 91 26.07 21.01 6.40
N PRO A 92 27.05 21.40 5.55
CA PRO A 92 28.39 20.87 5.69
C PRO A 92 28.92 21.28 7.07
N LEU A 93 29.31 20.29 7.88
CA LEU A 93 30.12 20.53 9.07
C LEU A 93 31.47 21.10 8.59
N VAL A 94 31.72 22.34 9.00
CA VAL A 94 33.02 23.02 8.91
C VAL A 94 33.93 22.43 9.97
#